data_AF-A0A2G9UFL5-F1
#
_entry.id   AF-A0A2G9UFL5-F1
#
_cell.length_a   1.000
_cell.length_b   1.000
_cell.length_c   1.000
_cell.angle_alpha   90.00
_cell.angle_beta   90.00
_cell.angle_gamma   90.00
#
_symmetry.space_group_name_H-M   'P 1'
#
loop_
_entity.id
_entity.type
_entity.pdbx_description
1 polymer ?
#
loop_
_entity_poly.entity_id
_entity_poly.type
_entity_poly.pdbx_seq_one_letter_code
_entity_poly.pdbx_strand_id
1 'polypeptide(L)'
;MPHVKTYTDIVDGVPQWILVTSANLSKAAWGDLQKNKTQLMVRSYELGVLITDPERVKLPYDYPVAKFLIGIRFSGEFTVRVPKKNVGENFPGLDMITELLNPQKKVSAQQLVEEIRDSDGDEEGQLSKEIGGLVELSDPENSVIHERSAQCAEHDIKAFDAERYLLDMLDPEDALQRVLTLDFGVKLDVDADDRQRLKDFPRKRLPT
;
A
#
# COMPACT_ATOMS: atom_id res chain seq x y z
N MET A 1 0.03 14.46 -19.52
CA MET A 1 -0.45 15.13 -18.30
C MET A 1 -0.03 14.27 -17.11
N PRO A 2 0.59 14.81 -16.05
CA PRO A 2 0.98 13.98 -14.91
C PRO A 2 -0.27 13.42 -14.20
N HIS A 3 -0.29 12.12 -13.97
CA HIS A 3 -1.29 11.42 -13.13
C HIS A 3 -0.69 10.97 -11.78
N VAL A 4 0.62 11.12 -11.61
CA VAL A 4 1.36 10.84 -10.37
C VAL A 4 1.13 11.97 -9.34
N LYS A 5 1.06 11.63 -8.06
CA LYS A 5 0.94 12.59 -6.95
C LYS A 5 2.16 12.43 -6.06
N THR A 6 2.86 13.55 -5.86
CA THR A 6 4.09 13.59 -5.07
C THR A 6 4.03 14.76 -4.11
N TYR A 7 4.44 14.52 -2.88
CA TYR A 7 4.63 15.55 -1.86
C TYR A 7 6.09 15.50 -1.43
N THR A 8 6.74 16.66 -1.39
CA THR A 8 8.17 16.75 -1.10
C THR A 8 8.44 17.92 -0.19
N ASP A 9 9.43 17.77 0.68
CA ASP A 9 10.06 18.90 1.37
C ASP A 9 11.45 19.16 0.79
N ILE A 10 11.78 20.43 0.57
CA ILE A 10 13.02 20.86 -0.06
C ILE A 10 13.59 22.03 0.76
N VAL A 11 14.76 21.80 1.35
CA VAL A 11 15.49 22.77 2.17
C VAL A 11 16.76 23.16 1.43
N ASP A 12 16.96 24.46 1.17
CA ASP A 12 18.11 25.00 0.46
C ASP A 12 18.40 24.32 -0.90
N GLY A 13 17.33 23.89 -1.59
CA GLY A 13 17.41 23.21 -2.89
C GLY A 13 17.67 21.71 -2.80
N VAL A 14 17.83 21.15 -1.61
CA VAL A 14 18.04 19.71 -1.38
C VAL A 14 16.75 19.07 -0.87
N PRO A 15 16.20 18.06 -1.58
CA PRO A 15 15.01 17.36 -1.13
C PRO A 15 15.30 16.51 0.11
N GLN A 16 14.55 16.74 1.18
CA GLN A 16 14.72 16.02 2.45
C GLN A 16 13.97 14.69 2.44
N TRP A 17 12.78 14.68 1.83
CA TRP A 17 11.97 13.48 1.66
C TRP A 17 11.02 13.65 0.47
N ILE A 18 10.58 12.52 -0.07
CA ILE A 18 9.51 12.45 -1.08
C ILE A 18 8.50 11.37 -0.70
N LEU A 19 7.23 11.74 -0.78
CA LEU A 19 6.10 10.81 -0.69
C LEU A 19 5.50 10.65 -2.08
N VAL A 20 5.52 9.44 -2.61
CA VAL A 20 4.80 9.07 -3.83
C VAL A 20 3.54 8.31 -3.44
N THR A 21 2.36 8.79 -3.84
CA THR A 21 1.08 8.29 -3.32
C THR A 21 -0.04 8.33 -4.35
N SER A 22 -1.10 7.56 -4.12
CA SER A 22 -2.37 7.71 -4.83
C SER A 22 -3.15 8.97 -4.39
N ALA A 23 -2.86 9.50 -3.20
CA ALA A 23 -3.61 10.58 -2.55
C ALA A 23 -3.52 11.93 -3.29
N ASN A 24 -4.65 12.39 -3.82
CA ASN A 24 -4.83 13.77 -4.27
C ASN A 24 -4.91 14.74 -3.09
N LEU A 25 -4.75 16.04 -3.36
CA LEU A 25 -4.94 17.09 -2.36
C LEU A 25 -6.44 17.25 -2.03
N SER A 26 -6.95 16.38 -1.16
CA SER A 26 -8.35 16.38 -0.74
C SER A 26 -8.52 15.91 0.70
N LYS A 27 -9.59 16.37 1.36
CA LYS A 27 -9.98 15.89 2.69
C LYS A 27 -10.39 14.42 2.73
N ALA A 28 -10.86 13.88 1.60
CA ALA A 28 -11.26 12.47 1.53
C ALA A 28 -10.03 11.55 1.65
N ALA A 29 -8.94 11.93 0.97
CA ALA A 29 -7.66 11.22 0.97
C ALA A 29 -6.84 11.44 2.26
N TRP A 30 -6.74 12.69 2.73
CA TRP A 30 -5.87 13.05 3.86
C TRP A 30 -6.57 13.06 5.22
N GLY A 31 -7.89 13.04 5.21
CA GLY A 31 -8.73 13.13 6.40
C GLY A 31 -9.07 14.55 6.83
N ASP A 32 -10.07 14.65 7.71
CA ASP A 32 -10.54 15.88 8.33
C ASP A 32 -10.69 15.68 9.84
N LEU A 33 -10.14 16.58 10.65
CA LEU A 33 -10.25 16.51 12.11
C LEU A 33 -11.65 16.94 12.56
N GLN A 34 -12.33 16.04 13.26
CA GLN A 34 -13.70 16.20 13.75
C GLN A 34 -13.77 16.00 15.27
N LYS A 35 -14.96 16.20 15.83
CA LYS A 35 -15.25 16.08 17.28
C LYS A 35 -14.21 16.79 18.14
N ASN A 36 -14.11 18.11 18.01
CA ASN A 36 -13.15 18.92 18.77
C ASN A 36 -11.69 18.44 18.61
N LYS A 37 -11.32 17.98 17.41
CA LYS A 37 -9.99 17.48 17.04
C LYS A 37 -9.57 16.16 17.71
N THR A 38 -10.52 15.38 18.23
CA THR A 38 -10.23 14.07 18.83
C THR A 38 -10.39 12.91 17.84
N GLN A 39 -10.95 13.15 16.65
CA GLN A 39 -11.18 12.11 15.65
C GLN A 39 -10.68 12.59 14.28
N LEU A 40 -9.79 11.82 13.64
CA LEU A 40 -9.42 12.01 12.23
C LEU A 40 -10.32 11.13 11.35
N MET A 41 -11.09 11.74 10.45
CA MET A 41 -11.98 10.99 9.55
C MET A 41 -11.42 10.99 8.13
N VAL A 42 -11.03 9.81 7.63
CA VAL A 42 -10.60 9.55 6.24
C VAL A 42 -11.75 8.87 5.48
N ARG A 43 -11.97 9.22 4.21
CA ARG A 43 -13.10 8.72 3.38
C ARG A 43 -12.67 7.92 2.16
N SER A 44 -11.37 7.78 1.91
CA SER A 44 -10.83 7.09 0.75
C SER A 44 -9.68 6.18 1.16
N TYR A 45 -9.56 5.03 0.51
CA TYR A 45 -8.39 4.18 0.62
C TYR A 45 -7.28 4.75 -0.26
N GLU A 46 -6.14 5.04 0.35
CA GLU A 46 -4.99 5.62 -0.32
C GLU A 46 -3.73 4.90 0.17
N LEU A 47 -2.73 4.76 -0.70
CA LEU A 47 -1.45 4.14 -0.36
C LEU A 47 -0.30 4.95 -0.97
N GLY A 48 0.81 5.02 -0.25
CA GLY A 48 2.01 5.68 -0.73
C GLY A 48 3.28 5.13 -0.07
N VAL A 49 4.41 5.45 -0.69
CA VAL A 49 5.75 5.13 -0.20
C VAL A 49 6.46 6.43 0.14
N LEU A 50 6.93 6.53 1.38
CA LEU A 50 7.76 7.65 1.85
C LEU A 50 9.24 7.26 1.76
N ILE A 51 10.02 8.06 1.05
CA ILE A 51 11.47 7.93 0.96
C ILE A 51 12.07 9.11 1.73
N THR A 52 12.82 8.80 2.79
CA THR A 52 13.41 9.77 3.70
C THR A 52 14.93 9.90 3.57
N ASP A 53 15.58 9.04 2.79
CA ASP A 53 17.02 9.09 2.54
C ASP A 53 17.32 10.13 1.44
N PRO A 54 17.88 11.31 1.76
CA PRO A 54 18.08 12.39 0.79
C PRO A 54 18.96 11.98 -0.39
N GLU A 55 19.89 11.03 -0.22
CA GLU A 55 20.75 10.54 -1.29
C GLU A 55 19.98 9.72 -2.33
N ARG A 56 18.85 9.13 -1.92
CA ARG A 56 17.96 8.33 -2.77
C ARG A 56 16.80 9.13 -3.36
N VAL A 57 16.56 10.35 -2.87
CA VAL A 57 15.45 11.17 -3.37
C VAL A 57 15.82 11.77 -4.74
N LYS A 58 15.11 11.30 -5.78
CA LYS A 58 15.13 11.92 -7.12
C LYS A 58 13.77 12.54 -7.42
N LEU A 59 13.76 13.83 -7.73
CA LEU A 59 12.53 14.55 -8.09
C LEU A 59 12.10 14.17 -9.51
N PRO A 60 10.83 13.78 -9.73
CA PRO A 60 10.31 13.46 -11.07
C PRO A 60 9.89 14.70 -11.88
N TYR A 61 10.26 15.90 -11.43
CA TYR A 61 9.93 17.20 -12.04
C TYR A 61 11.04 18.21 -11.80
N ASP A 62 11.01 19.29 -12.58
CA ASP A 62 11.97 20.38 -12.45
C ASP A 62 11.73 21.21 -11.19
N TYR A 63 12.81 21.59 -10.50
CA TYR A 63 12.82 22.48 -9.36
C TYR A 63 13.75 23.68 -9.63
N PRO A 64 13.40 24.93 -9.24
CA PRO A 64 12.21 25.34 -8.50
C PRO A 64 10.92 25.28 -9.34
N VAL A 65 9.80 25.00 -8.68
CA VAL A 65 8.48 24.99 -9.34
C VAL A 65 8.15 26.41 -9.81
N ALA A 66 7.85 26.55 -11.09
CA ALA A 66 7.46 27.83 -11.66
C ALA A 66 6.12 28.31 -11.06
N LYS A 67 6.13 29.51 -10.47
CA LYS A 67 4.88 30.16 -10.05
C LYS A 67 4.09 30.54 -11.29
N PHE A 68 2.83 30.12 -11.35
CA PHE A 68 1.93 30.61 -12.37
C PHE A 68 1.57 32.06 -12.05
N LEU A 69 2.02 33.01 -12.87
CA LEU A 69 1.72 34.44 -12.73
C LEU A 69 0.30 34.73 -13.25
N ILE A 70 -0.72 34.46 -12.44
CA ILE A 70 -2.00 35.17 -12.53
C ILE A 70 -2.04 36.10 -11.33
N GLY A 71 -1.87 37.40 -11.57
CA GLY A 71 -1.94 38.40 -10.51
C GLY A 71 -3.32 38.40 -9.88
N ILE A 72 -3.42 37.94 -8.62
CA ILE A 72 -4.34 38.36 -7.55
C ILE A 72 -3.94 37.62 -6.26
N ARG A 73 -3.99 38.35 -5.14
CA ARG A 73 -3.68 37.91 -3.76
C ARG A 73 -4.41 36.63 -3.35
N PHE A 74 -3.70 35.73 -2.68
CA PHE A 74 -4.24 34.50 -2.11
C PHE A 74 -4.93 34.76 -0.77
N SER A 75 -6.26 34.66 -0.76
CA SER A 75 -7.04 34.19 0.38
C SER A 75 -8.07 33.18 -0.13
N GLY A 76 -7.72 31.90 -0.05
CA GLY A 76 -8.66 30.78 0.09
C GLY A 76 -9.81 30.60 -0.91
N GLU A 77 -9.56 30.65 -2.22
CA GLU A 77 -10.34 29.90 -3.24
C GLU A 77 -9.60 29.99 -4.58
N PHE A 78 -9.45 28.87 -5.31
CA PHE A 78 -8.93 28.90 -6.68
C PHE A 78 -10.07 28.61 -7.66
N THR A 79 -10.40 29.58 -8.51
CA THR A 79 -11.37 29.39 -9.60
C THR A 79 -10.61 29.30 -10.92
N VAL A 80 -10.55 28.11 -11.52
CA VAL A 80 -10.01 27.95 -12.88
C VAL A 80 -11.10 28.31 -13.88
N ARG A 81 -10.90 29.42 -14.61
CA ARG A 81 -11.76 29.76 -15.77
C ARG A 81 -11.13 29.20 -17.03
N VAL A 82 -11.70 28.13 -17.56
CA VAL A 82 -11.31 27.58 -18.88
C VAL A 82 -12.21 28.22 -19.94
N PRO A 83 -11.70 29.14 -20.77
CA PRO A 83 -12.49 29.72 -21.85
C PRO A 83 -12.79 28.63 -22.89
N LYS A 84 -14.04 28.59 -23.35
CA LYS A 84 -14.44 27.67 -24.41
C LYS A 84 -13.75 28.08 -25.70
N LYS A 85 -13.25 27.10 -26.47
CA LYS A 85 -12.61 27.35 -27.76
C LYS A 85 -13.58 28.02 -28.75
N ASN A 86 -14.87 27.69 -28.65
CA ASN A 86 -15.94 28.28 -29.43
C ASN A 86 -17.00 28.94 -28.53
N VAL A 87 -17.46 30.13 -28.91
CA VAL A 87 -18.52 30.86 -28.19
C VAL A 87 -19.86 30.12 -28.38
N GLY A 88 -20.48 29.70 -27.28
CA GLY A 88 -21.77 28.99 -27.29
C GLY A 88 -21.69 27.46 -27.23
N GLU A 89 -20.49 26.87 -27.23
CA GLU A 89 -20.31 25.41 -27.10
C GLU A 89 -20.79 24.91 -25.74
N ASN A 90 -21.67 23.91 -25.69
CA ASN A 90 -22.08 23.27 -24.44
C ASN A 90 -21.07 22.19 -24.07
N PHE A 91 -20.63 22.13 -22.81
CA PHE A 91 -19.78 21.05 -22.29
C PHE A 91 -20.66 20.03 -21.56
N PRO A 92 -21.11 18.95 -22.23
CA PRO A 92 -21.85 17.90 -21.54
C PRO A 92 -20.93 17.20 -20.53
N GLY A 93 -21.47 16.87 -19.34
CA GLY A 93 -20.74 16.09 -18.33
C GLY A 93 -19.95 16.89 -17.29
N LEU A 94 -20.11 18.23 -17.20
CA LEU A 94 -19.58 18.99 -16.05
C LEU A 94 -20.22 18.55 -14.71
N ASP A 95 -21.47 18.11 -14.76
CA ASP A 95 -22.19 17.56 -13.62
C ASP A 95 -21.54 16.27 -13.11
N MET A 96 -20.81 15.55 -13.95
CA MET A 96 -20.16 14.28 -13.61
C MET A 96 -19.00 14.48 -12.63
N ILE A 97 -18.27 15.60 -12.72
CA ILE A 97 -17.23 15.98 -11.76
C ILE A 97 -17.86 16.37 -10.42
N THR A 98 -19.00 17.06 -10.46
CA THR A 98 -19.73 17.49 -9.26
C THR A 98 -20.47 16.31 -8.60
N GLU A 99 -20.94 15.32 -9.37
CA GLU A 99 -21.49 14.04 -8.91
C GLU A 99 -20.43 13.13 -8.31
N LEU A 100 -19.23 13.08 -8.90
CA LEU A 100 -18.08 12.34 -8.36
C LEU A 100 -17.53 12.97 -7.06
N LEU A 101 -17.69 14.28 -6.89
CA LEU A 101 -17.26 15.02 -5.70
C LEU A 101 -18.38 15.16 -4.64
N ASN A 102 -19.63 14.86 -4.98
CA ASN A 102 -20.71 14.83 -4.00
C ASN A 102 -20.57 13.57 -3.12
N PRO A 103 -20.56 13.69 -1.78
CA PRO A 103 -20.64 12.52 -0.93
C PRO A 103 -21.95 11.78 -1.24
N GLN A 104 -21.85 10.55 -1.72
CA GLN A 104 -23.00 9.74 -2.08
C GLN A 104 -23.92 9.61 -0.85
N LYS A 105 -25.15 10.12 -0.94
CA LYS A 105 -26.18 10.15 0.13
C LYS A 105 -26.81 8.77 0.39
N LYS A 106 -26.06 7.69 0.24
CA LYS A 106 -26.44 6.38 0.76
C LYS A 106 -25.30 5.88 1.63
N VAL A 107 -25.44 6.11 2.93
CA VAL A 107 -24.78 5.24 3.91
C VAL A 107 -25.47 3.89 3.80
N SER A 108 -25.05 3.08 2.82
CA SER A 108 -25.25 1.64 2.85
C SER A 108 -23.98 1.00 3.39
N ALA A 109 -23.54 1.45 4.57
CA ALA A 109 -22.58 0.67 5.32
C ALA A 109 -23.38 -0.48 5.95
N GLN A 110 -23.54 -1.58 5.20
CA GLN A 110 -23.67 -2.88 5.84
C GLN A 110 -22.37 -3.13 6.62
N GLN A 111 -22.47 -3.78 7.78
CA GLN A 111 -21.30 -4.25 8.52
C GLN A 111 -20.36 -4.98 7.55
N LEU A 112 -19.11 -4.52 7.45
CA LEU A 112 -18.06 -5.16 6.63
C LEU A 112 -17.50 -6.44 7.27
N VAL A 113 -18.24 -7.04 8.20
CA VAL A 113 -17.95 -8.35 8.77
C VAL A 113 -19.26 -9.14 8.71
N GLU A 114 -19.37 -9.98 7.69
CA GLU A 114 -20.30 -11.10 7.66
C GLU A 114 -19.46 -12.34 8.02
N GLU A 115 -19.85 -13.05 9.08
CA GLU A 115 -19.35 -14.41 9.30
C GLU A 115 -19.84 -15.24 8.12
N ILE A 116 -18.91 -15.62 7.23
CA ILE A 116 -19.17 -16.65 6.25
C ILE A 116 -19.37 -17.93 7.06
N ARG A 117 -20.63 -18.33 7.25
CA ARG A 117 -20.93 -19.72 7.55
C ARG A 117 -20.64 -20.45 6.27
N ASP A 118 -19.51 -21.13 6.23
CA ASP A 118 -19.13 -21.96 5.10
C ASP A 118 -20.28 -22.92 4.79
N SER A 119 -20.86 -22.70 3.61
CA SER A 119 -21.57 -23.73 2.89
C SER A 119 -20.52 -24.70 2.39
N ASP A 120 -20.38 -25.82 3.11
CA ASP A 120 -19.81 -27.12 2.71
C ASP A 120 -18.96 -27.09 1.42
N GLY A 121 -17.66 -26.88 1.61
CA GLY A 121 -16.64 -27.03 0.58
C GLY A 121 -15.37 -27.62 1.22
N ASP A 122 -15.37 -28.94 1.39
CA ASP A 122 -14.35 -29.77 2.05
C ASP A 122 -12.95 -29.77 1.36
N GLU A 123 -12.35 -28.61 1.06
CA GLU A 123 -11.05 -28.54 0.36
C GLU A 123 -9.91 -27.84 1.15
N GLU A 124 -10.19 -27.00 2.16
CA GLU A 124 -9.11 -26.31 2.90
C GLU A 124 -8.41 -27.19 3.96
N GLY A 125 -9.11 -28.19 4.52
CA GLY A 125 -8.59 -29.13 5.53
C GLY A 125 -7.50 -30.10 5.06
N GLN A 126 -7.13 -30.05 3.77
CA GLN A 126 -6.07 -30.87 3.18
C GLN A 126 -4.72 -30.17 3.12
N LEU A 127 -4.69 -28.83 3.04
CA LEU A 127 -3.44 -28.10 2.86
C LEU A 127 -2.53 -28.21 4.08
N SER A 128 -3.03 -28.05 5.31
CA SER A 128 -2.23 -28.19 6.54
C SER A 128 -1.52 -29.54 6.65
N LYS A 129 -2.14 -30.62 6.13
CA LYS A 129 -1.55 -31.97 6.07
C LYS A 129 -0.48 -32.10 4.99
N GLU A 130 -0.58 -31.34 3.90
CA GLU A 130 0.36 -31.37 2.77
C GLU A 130 1.60 -30.48 2.99
N ILE A 131 1.44 -29.32 3.64
CA ILE A 131 2.53 -28.36 3.91
C ILE A 131 3.09 -28.46 5.34
N GLY A 132 2.44 -29.22 6.24
CA GLY A 132 2.98 -29.79 7.47
C GLY A 132 3.79 -28.85 8.37
N GLY A 133 5.10 -28.77 8.13
CA GLY A 133 6.03 -27.99 8.95
C GLY A 133 6.22 -26.53 8.53
N LEU A 134 5.57 -26.07 7.46
CA LEU A 134 5.63 -24.67 6.99
C LEU A 134 4.58 -23.77 7.65
N VAL A 135 3.62 -24.34 8.38
CA VAL A 135 2.54 -23.60 9.03
C VAL A 135 2.92 -23.37 10.50
N GLU A 136 3.16 -22.11 10.86
CA GLU A 136 3.51 -21.71 12.24
C GLU A 136 2.28 -21.68 13.18
N LEU A 137 1.07 -21.56 12.63
CA LEU A 137 -0.18 -21.58 13.39
C LEU A 137 -0.63 -23.02 13.66
N SER A 138 -0.93 -23.32 14.92
CA SER A 138 -1.40 -24.65 15.32
C SER A 138 -2.80 -24.98 14.79
N ASP A 139 -3.66 -23.96 14.64
CA ASP A 139 -5.00 -24.09 14.09
C ASP A 139 -5.32 -22.89 13.17
N PRO A 140 -4.82 -22.90 11.92
CA PRO A 140 -5.01 -21.80 10.99
C PRO A 140 -6.47 -21.65 10.52
N GLU A 141 -7.27 -22.71 10.62
CA GLU A 141 -8.67 -22.74 10.16
C GLU A 141 -9.59 -22.05 11.16
N ASN A 142 -9.41 -22.32 12.46
CA ASN A 142 -10.28 -21.74 13.50
C ASN A 142 -9.72 -20.49 14.17
N SER A 143 -8.52 -20.03 13.80
CA SER A 143 -7.93 -18.82 14.38
C SER A 143 -8.46 -17.54 13.72
N VAL A 144 -8.88 -16.58 14.56
CA VAL A 144 -9.34 -15.28 14.09
C VAL A 144 -8.17 -14.44 13.58
N ILE A 145 -8.33 -13.79 12.42
CA ILE A 145 -7.25 -13.08 11.70
C ILE A 145 -6.45 -12.13 12.59
N HIS A 146 -7.11 -11.36 13.46
CA HIS A 146 -6.44 -10.37 14.30
C HIS A 146 -5.63 -10.98 15.46
N GLU A 147 -5.89 -12.25 15.81
CA GLU A 147 -5.17 -12.98 16.85
C GLU A 147 -4.00 -13.79 16.30
N ARG A 148 -4.01 -14.13 15.00
CA ARG A 148 -2.96 -14.93 14.35
C ARG A 148 -1.55 -14.36 14.55
N SER A 149 -1.40 -13.04 14.46
CA SER A 149 -0.11 -12.37 14.70
C SER A 149 0.42 -12.61 16.12
N ALA A 150 -0.47 -12.53 17.12
CA ALA A 150 -0.10 -12.81 18.51
C ALA A 150 0.23 -14.28 18.74
N GLN A 151 -0.49 -15.19 18.08
CA GLN A 151 -0.26 -16.63 18.16
C GLN A 151 1.08 -17.05 17.53
N CYS A 152 1.42 -16.52 16.35
CA CYS A 152 2.74 -16.71 15.75
C CYS A 152 3.86 -16.18 16.66
N ALA A 153 3.70 -14.97 17.21
CA ALA A 153 4.69 -14.41 18.13
C ALA A 153 4.87 -15.26 19.39
N GLU A 154 3.79 -15.79 19.96
CA GLU A 154 3.88 -16.70 21.12
C GLU A 154 4.57 -18.02 20.75
N HIS A 155 4.31 -18.55 19.55
CA HIS A 155 4.99 -19.73 19.04
C HIS A 155 6.50 -19.47 18.88
N ASP A 156 6.91 -18.37 18.27
CA ASP A 156 8.32 -18.01 18.08
C ASP A 156 9.05 -17.85 19.40
N ILE A 157 8.42 -17.23 20.40
CA ILE A 157 8.99 -17.11 21.75
C ILE A 157 9.23 -18.48 22.39
N LYS A 158 8.31 -19.43 22.17
CA LYS A 158 8.43 -20.81 22.71
C LYS A 158 9.46 -21.63 21.92
N ALA A 159 9.57 -21.41 20.61
CA ALA A 159 10.49 -22.11 19.74
C ALA A 159 11.93 -21.56 19.82
N PHE A 160 12.11 -20.32 20.32
CA PHE A 160 13.42 -19.70 20.45
C PHE A 160 14.30 -20.42 21.47
N ASP A 161 15.42 -20.95 21.00
CA ASP A 161 16.47 -21.56 21.82
C ASP A 161 17.62 -20.57 22.02
N ALA A 162 17.70 -20.01 23.23
CA ALA A 162 18.73 -19.04 23.59
C ALA A 162 20.13 -19.64 23.63
N GLU A 163 20.27 -20.91 24.01
CA GLU A 163 21.58 -21.57 24.10
C GLU A 163 22.12 -21.83 22.69
N ARG A 164 21.28 -22.36 21.79
CA ARG A 164 21.64 -22.55 20.39
C ARG A 164 22.02 -21.23 19.71
N TYR A 165 21.25 -20.17 19.94
CA TYR A 165 21.56 -18.84 19.41
C TYR A 165 22.92 -18.32 19.87
N LEU A 166 23.25 -18.49 21.16
CA LEU A 166 24.55 -18.08 21.70
C LEU A 166 25.70 -18.93 21.15
N LEU A 167 25.49 -20.24 20.96
CA LEU A 167 26.48 -21.12 20.35
C LEU A 167 26.77 -20.72 18.91
N ASP A 168 25.73 -20.51 18.09
CA ASP A 168 25.87 -20.07 16.70
C ASP A 168 26.59 -18.70 16.57
N MET A 169 26.52 -17.87 17.61
CA MET A 169 27.22 -16.57 17.69
C MET A 169 28.69 -16.68 18.13
N LEU A 170 28.99 -17.55 19.10
CA LEU A 170 30.32 -17.62 19.73
C LEU A 170 31.25 -18.64 19.07
N ASP A 171 30.68 -19.73 18.54
CA ASP A 171 31.38 -20.81 17.88
C ASP A 171 30.55 -21.30 16.68
N PRO A 172 30.47 -20.49 15.60
CA PRO A 172 29.62 -20.81 14.47
C PRO A 172 30.08 -22.09 13.79
N GLU A 173 29.15 -23.00 13.53
CA GLU A 173 29.44 -24.20 12.74
C GLU A 173 29.97 -23.80 11.34
N ASP A 174 30.95 -24.54 10.81
CA ASP A 174 31.55 -24.24 9.50
C ASP A 174 30.51 -24.12 8.37
N ALA A 175 29.38 -24.83 8.48
CA ALA A 175 28.27 -24.73 7.55
C ALA A 175 27.60 -23.35 7.57
N LEU A 176 27.38 -22.79 8.76
CA LEU A 176 26.82 -21.45 8.93
C LEU A 176 27.76 -20.40 8.36
N GLN A 177 29.06 -20.50 8.65
CA GLN A 177 30.05 -19.56 8.13
C GLN A 177 30.13 -19.59 6.60
N ARG A 178 30.05 -20.78 5.97
CA ARG A 178 29.95 -20.90 4.51
C ARG A 178 28.72 -20.18 3.96
N VAL A 179 27.56 -20.35 4.58
CA VAL A 179 26.30 -19.68 4.17
C VAL A 179 26.39 -18.17 4.30
N LEU A 180 26.97 -17.64 5.38
CA LEU A 180 27.14 -16.20 5.56
C LEU A 180 28.05 -15.57 4.51
N THR A 181 28.98 -16.35 3.95
CA THR A 181 29.91 -15.89 2.90
C THR A 181 29.43 -16.15 1.48
N LEU A 182 28.31 -16.88 1.31
CA LEU A 182 27.78 -17.18 -0.01
C LEU A 182 27.17 -15.92 -0.63
N ASP A 183 27.64 -15.59 -1.84
CA ASP A 183 27.04 -14.55 -2.65
C ASP A 183 25.78 -15.11 -3.32
N PHE A 184 24.62 -14.54 -3.00
CA PHE A 184 23.35 -14.91 -3.60
C PHE A 184 23.22 -14.28 -4.99
N GLY A 185 23.99 -14.80 -5.95
CA GLY A 185 23.99 -14.38 -7.36
C GLY A 185 22.86 -15.00 -8.19
N VAL A 186 21.66 -15.18 -7.64
CA VAL A 186 20.55 -15.76 -8.39
C VAL A 186 20.08 -14.76 -9.44
N LYS A 187 20.41 -15.03 -10.70
CA LYS A 187 19.83 -14.31 -11.83
C LYS A 187 18.40 -14.81 -12.03
N LEU A 188 17.44 -13.92 -11.82
CA LEU A 188 16.03 -14.16 -12.13
C LEU A 188 15.80 -14.01 -13.63
N ASP A 189 16.29 -14.99 -14.39
CA ASP A 189 16.03 -15.09 -15.82
C ASP A 189 14.78 -15.94 -16.04
N VAL A 190 13.70 -15.32 -16.51
CA VAL A 190 12.43 -16.02 -16.79
C VAL A 190 12.61 -16.90 -18.02
N ASP A 191 12.74 -18.20 -17.80
CA ASP A 191 12.97 -19.17 -18.86
C ASP A 191 11.67 -19.59 -19.57
N ALA A 192 11.77 -20.52 -20.52
CA ALA A 192 10.61 -20.99 -21.28
C ALA A 192 9.63 -21.80 -20.41
N ASP A 193 10.13 -22.48 -19.38
CA ASP A 193 9.36 -23.30 -18.46
C ASP A 193 8.61 -22.42 -17.46
N ASP A 194 9.22 -21.33 -16.99
CA ASP A 194 8.59 -20.28 -16.19
C ASP A 194 7.44 -19.63 -16.93
N ARG A 195 7.59 -19.37 -18.23
CA ARG A 195 6.51 -18.84 -19.09
C ARG A 195 5.37 -19.84 -19.26
N GLN A 196 5.64 -21.13 -19.16
CA GLN A 196 4.62 -22.16 -19.17
C GLN A 196 3.87 -22.19 -17.84
N ARG A 197 4.58 -22.14 -16.70
CA ARG A 197 4.00 -22.03 -15.35
C ARG A 197 3.19 -20.76 -15.16
N LEU A 198 3.61 -19.64 -15.77
CA LEU A 198 2.87 -18.38 -15.79
C LEU A 198 1.47 -18.50 -16.43
N LYS A 199 1.22 -19.54 -17.24
CA LYS A 199 -0.11 -19.82 -17.79
C LYS A 199 -1.05 -20.48 -16.80
N ASP A 200 -0.52 -21.12 -15.76
CA ASP A 200 -1.27 -21.78 -14.70
C ASP A 200 -1.75 -20.79 -13.64
N PHE A 201 -1.24 -19.55 -13.65
CA PHE A 201 -1.71 -18.51 -12.76
C PHE A 201 -3.15 -18.08 -13.10
N PRO A 202 -4.01 -17.87 -12.09
CA PRO A 202 -5.37 -17.39 -12.30
C PRO A 202 -5.37 -16.05 -13.05
N ARG A 203 -6.03 -15.99 -14.22
CA ARG A 203 -6.23 -14.74 -14.99
C ARG A 203 -7.41 -13.90 -14.50
N LYS A 204 -8.02 -14.28 -13.38
CA LYS A 204 -9.15 -13.55 -12.79
C LYS A 204 -8.65 -12.18 -12.34
N ARG A 205 -9.40 -11.12 -12.67
CA ARG A 205 -9.12 -9.82 -12.08
C ARG A 205 -9.39 -9.93 -10.58
N LEU A 206 -8.45 -9.44 -9.78
CA LEU A 206 -8.67 -9.35 -8.34
C LEU A 206 -9.90 -8.45 -8.08
N PRO A 207 -10.73 -8.79 -7.09
CA PRO A 207 -11.85 -7.94 -6.69
C PRO A 207 -11.33 -6.52 -6.43
N THR A 208 -12.07 -5.53 -6.94
CA THR A 208 -11.73 -4.11 -6.79
C THR A 208 -12.42 -3.53 -5.57
#